data_AF-A0A645DZM5-F1
#
_entry.id   AF-A0A645DZM5-F1
#
_cell.length_a   1.000
_cell.length_b   1.000
_cell.length_c   1.000
_cell.angle_alpha   90.00
_cell.angle_beta   90.00
_cell.angle_gamma   90.00
#
_symmetry.space_group_name_H-M   'P 1'
#
loop_
_entity.id
_entity.type
_entity.pdbx_description
1 polymer ?
#
loop_
_entity_poly.entity_id
_entity_poly.type
_entity_poly.pdbx_seq_one_letter_code
_entity_poly.pdbx_strand_id
1 'polypeptide(L)'
;MNMGEYEGVRILSPETAELMQNIHWEGKTVSGKNKKIGLCFYPNENLYPNCSFTGHSGDAYGILSGMFFNKHLDLGIIFVENGGIQYKEEGHSLFKIEELCYERILREFLT
;
A
#
# COMPACT_ATOMS: atom_id res chain seq x y z
N MET A 1 -0.08 2.36 -10.82
CA MET A 1 -1.18 1.75 -11.58
C MET A 1 -1.09 2.15 -13.06
N ASN A 2 -1.43 3.38 -13.43
CA ASN A 2 -1.57 3.81 -14.84
C ASN A 2 -0.26 4.28 -15.51
N MET A 3 0.89 3.84 -15.00
CA MET A 3 2.22 4.21 -15.54
C MET A 3 2.40 5.71 -15.85
N GLY A 4 1.87 6.57 -14.97
CA GLY A 4 2.03 8.02 -15.05
C GLY A 4 1.02 8.77 -15.94
N GLU A 5 -0.06 8.13 -16.40
CA GLU A 5 -1.14 8.78 -17.15
C GLU A 5 -2.46 8.84 -16.38
N TYR A 6 -3.20 9.94 -16.52
CA TYR A 6 -4.57 10.07 -16.04
C TYR A 6 -5.39 10.84 -17.07
N GLU A 7 -6.51 10.28 -17.54
CA GLU A 7 -7.42 10.89 -18.52
C GLU A 7 -6.71 11.46 -19.77
N GLY A 8 -5.74 10.72 -20.32
CA GLY A 8 -4.96 11.14 -21.49
C GLY A 8 -3.89 12.21 -21.19
N VAL A 9 -3.76 12.66 -19.94
CA VAL A 9 -2.74 13.60 -19.49
C VAL A 9 -1.56 12.84 -18.89
N ARG A 10 -0.35 13.10 -19.41
CA ARG A 10 0.91 12.55 -18.91
C ARG A 10 1.39 13.35 -17.69
N ILE A 11 1.36 12.72 -16.51
CA ILE A 11 1.87 13.29 -15.25
C ILE A 11 3.33 12.88 -15.04
N LEU A 12 3.65 11.60 -15.28
CA LEU A 12 5.01 11.03 -15.20
C LEU A 12 5.28 10.20 -16.45
N SER A 13 6.54 10.17 -16.92
CA SER A 13 6.93 9.22 -17.95
C SER A 13 6.69 7.77 -17.47
N PRO A 14 6.34 6.83 -18.35
CA PRO A 14 6.19 5.43 -17.97
C PRO A 14 7.41 4.87 -17.25
N GLU A 15 8.62 5.24 -17.70
CA GLU A 15 9.90 4.82 -17.13
C GLU A 15 10.08 5.37 -15.71
N THR A 16 9.64 6.61 -15.46
CA THR A 16 9.69 7.22 -14.13
C THR A 16 8.70 6.55 -13.18
N ALA A 17 7.48 6.29 -13.66
CA ALA A 17 6.47 5.60 -12.87
C ALA A 17 6.90 4.15 -12.54
N GLU A 18 7.58 3.47 -13.47
CA GLU A 18 8.19 2.17 -13.24
C GLU A 18 9.34 2.25 -12.23
N LEU A 19 10.25 3.21 -12.40
CA LEU A 19 11.36 3.45 -11.49
C LEU A 19 10.88 3.63 -10.05
N MET A 20 9.79 4.37 -9.82
CA MET A 20 9.24 4.55 -8.47
C MET A 20 8.70 3.24 -7.86
N GLN A 21 8.13 2.36 -8.69
CA GLN A 21 7.55 1.09 -8.27
C GLN A 21 8.59 -0.02 -8.11
N ASN A 22 9.78 0.12 -8.70
CA ASN A 22 10.87 -0.84 -8.55
C ASN A 22 11.46 -0.83 -7.13
N ILE A 23 11.95 -1.99 -6.69
CA ILE A 23 12.63 -2.11 -5.41
C ILE A 23 14.05 -1.56 -5.55
N HIS A 24 14.37 -0.54 -4.75
CA HIS A 24 15.70 0.09 -4.68
C HIS A 24 16.49 -0.36 -3.46
N TRP A 25 15.80 -0.85 -2.43
CA TRP A 25 16.42 -1.38 -1.23
C TRP A 25 15.66 -2.61 -0.73
N GLU A 26 16.42 -3.64 -0.37
CA GLU A 26 15.92 -4.85 0.28
C GLU A 26 16.82 -5.20 1.47
N GLY A 27 16.21 -5.54 2.59
CA GLY A 27 16.93 -5.88 3.81
C GLY A 27 16.01 -6.38 4.91
N LYS A 28 16.45 -6.19 6.16
CA LYS A 28 15.70 -6.59 7.35
C LYS A 28 15.38 -5.38 8.23
N THR A 29 14.21 -5.40 8.86
CA THR A 29 13.88 -4.47 9.95
C THR A 29 14.71 -4.77 11.20
N VAL A 30 14.69 -3.88 12.18
CA VAL A 30 15.29 -4.11 13.52
C VAL A 30 14.72 -5.39 14.18
N SER A 31 13.45 -5.71 13.92
CA SER A 31 12.80 -6.93 14.39
C SER A 31 13.09 -8.17 13.51
N GLY A 32 14.01 -8.08 12.54
CA GLY A 32 14.43 -9.18 11.68
C GLY A 32 13.47 -9.53 10.54
N LYS A 33 12.38 -8.78 10.32
CA LYS A 33 11.42 -9.01 9.24
C LYS A 33 11.99 -8.52 7.90
N ASN A 34 11.76 -9.24 6.82
CA ASN A 34 12.15 -8.77 5.48
C ASN A 34 11.41 -7.47 5.15
N LYS A 35 12.11 -6.53 4.52
CA LYS A 35 11.56 -5.25 4.07
C LYS A 35 12.12 -4.89 2.72
N LYS A 36 11.24 -4.43 1.83
CA LYS A 36 11.54 -3.94 0.49
C LYS A 36 11.02 -2.52 0.37
N ILE A 37 11.78 -1.64 -0.27
CA ILE A 37 11.45 -0.22 -0.43
C ILE A 37 11.78 0.20 -1.87
N GLY A 38 10.81 0.84 -2.53
CA GLY A 38 10.97 1.58 -3.77
C GLY A 38 11.06 3.09 -3.53
N LEU A 39 10.78 3.92 -4.54
CA LEU A 39 10.78 5.38 -4.35
C LEU A 39 9.40 5.82 -3.89
N CYS A 40 9.26 6.15 -2.60
CA CYS A 40 7.99 6.49 -1.94
C CYS A 40 6.93 5.38 -1.94
N PHE A 41 7.27 4.17 -2.39
CA PHE A 41 6.39 3.01 -2.38
C PHE A 41 7.07 1.79 -1.77
N TYR A 42 6.28 0.85 -1.26
CA TYR A 42 6.72 -0.48 -0.88
C TYR A 42 5.64 -1.52 -1.22
N PRO A 43 6.02 -2.79 -1.43
CA PRO A 43 5.07 -3.88 -1.56
C PRO A 43 4.47 -4.24 -0.21
N ASN A 44 3.17 -4.50 -0.19
CA ASN A 44 2.41 -4.89 0.97
C ASN A 44 1.55 -6.13 0.64
N GLU A 45 1.88 -7.23 1.29
CA GLU A 45 1.24 -8.55 1.11
C GLU A 45 0.20 -8.83 2.19
N ASN A 46 0.01 -7.90 3.14
CA ASN A 46 -0.88 -8.07 4.29
C ASN A 46 -2.26 -7.45 4.06
N LEU A 47 -2.52 -6.78 2.92
CA LEU A 47 -3.84 -6.19 2.62
C LEU A 47 -4.89 -7.26 2.32
N TYR A 48 -4.51 -8.28 1.54
CA TYR A 48 -5.42 -9.34 1.13
C TYR A 48 -4.63 -10.63 0.82
N PRO A 49 -5.12 -11.82 1.21
CA PRO A 49 -4.39 -13.07 1.04
C PRO A 49 -3.96 -13.30 -0.41
N ASN A 50 -2.69 -13.72 -0.59
CA ASN A 50 -2.09 -14.05 -1.88
C ASN A 50 -2.11 -12.91 -2.91
N CYS A 51 -2.29 -11.65 -2.47
CA CYS A 51 -2.31 -10.49 -3.34
C CYS A 51 -1.36 -9.41 -2.82
N SER A 52 -0.29 -9.13 -3.58
CA SER A 52 0.64 -8.04 -3.25
C SER A 52 0.16 -6.74 -3.86
N PHE A 53 0.09 -5.69 -3.06
CA PHE A 53 -0.21 -4.33 -3.49
C PHE A 53 1.02 -3.44 -3.31
N THR A 54 1.20 -2.45 -4.18
CA THR A 54 2.26 -1.45 -4.07
C THR A 54 1.67 -0.15 -3.56
N GLY A 55 2.32 0.49 -2.59
CA GLY A 55 1.76 1.69 -2.00
C GLY A 55 2.56 2.24 -0.83
N HIS A 56 1.90 3.03 0.00
CA HIS A 56 2.49 3.62 1.20
C HIS A 56 1.43 3.84 2.28
N SER A 57 1.75 3.51 3.52
CA SER A 57 0.94 3.85 4.70
C SER A 57 1.36 5.22 5.26
N GLY A 58 0.43 5.95 5.85
CA GLY A 58 0.66 7.19 6.56
C GLY A 58 0.07 7.13 7.96
N ASP A 59 0.88 7.47 8.95
CA ASP A 59 0.48 7.57 10.36
C ASP A 59 1.16 8.81 10.94
N ALA A 60 0.48 9.95 10.81
CA ALA A 60 1.03 11.24 11.22
C ALA A 60 -0.06 12.13 11.78
N TYR A 61 0.24 12.79 12.90
CA TYR A 61 -0.59 13.85 13.50
C TYR A 61 -2.05 13.45 13.76
N GLY A 62 -2.31 12.19 14.13
CA GLY A 62 -3.64 11.68 14.44
C GLY A 62 -4.45 11.18 13.24
N ILE A 63 -3.84 11.19 12.04
CA ILE A 63 -4.40 10.59 10.83
C ILE A 63 -3.74 9.23 10.61
N LEU A 64 -4.58 8.21 10.41
CA LEU A 64 -4.18 6.94 9.85
C LEU A 64 -4.65 6.85 8.40
N SER A 65 -3.76 6.53 7.50
CA SER A 65 -4.05 6.48 6.07
C SER A 65 -3.20 5.45 5.34
N GLY A 66 -3.64 5.09 4.14
CA GLY A 66 -2.87 4.26 3.25
C GLY A 66 -3.40 4.39 1.83
N MET A 67 -2.50 4.38 0.86
CA MET A 67 -2.83 4.23 -0.54
C MET A 67 -2.07 3.04 -1.08
N PHE A 68 -2.79 2.06 -1.63
CA PHE A 68 -2.24 0.85 -2.20
C PHE A 68 -2.92 0.51 -3.52
N PHE A 69 -2.17 -0.02 -4.49
CA PHE A 69 -2.71 -0.42 -5.77
C PHE A 69 -2.05 -1.69 -6.29
N ASN A 70 -2.79 -2.44 -7.10
CA ASN A 70 -2.27 -3.56 -7.88
C ASN A 70 -2.52 -3.28 -9.36
N LYS A 71 -1.44 -3.04 -10.11
CA LYS A 71 -1.51 -2.70 -11.54
C LYS A 71 -2.06 -3.83 -12.41
N HIS A 72 -1.93 -5.08 -12.00
CA HIS A 72 -2.40 -6.23 -12.76
C HIS A 72 -3.91 -6.44 -12.62
N LEU A 73 -4.46 -6.03 -11.47
CA LEU A 73 -5.89 -6.08 -11.18
C LEU A 73 -6.62 -4.79 -11.58
N ASP A 74 -5.88 -3.77 -12.03
CA ASP A 74 -6.39 -2.42 -12.25
C ASP A 74 -7.21 -1.90 -11.05
N LEU A 75 -6.71 -2.18 -9.84
CA LEU A 75 -7.42 -1.91 -8.59
C LEU A 75 -6.53 -1.08 -7.65
N GLY A 76 -7.11 0.00 -7.13
CA GLY A 76 -6.52 0.83 -6.08
C GLY A 76 -7.46 0.96 -4.90
N ILE A 77 -6.90 1.06 -3.70
CA ILE A 77 -7.63 1.32 -2.47
C ILE A 77 -6.93 2.41 -1.68
N ILE A 78 -7.74 3.32 -1.13
CA ILE A 78 -7.29 4.40 -0.26
C ILE A 78 -8.09 4.29 1.04
N PHE A 79 -7.39 4.25 2.16
CA PHE A 79 -7.96 4.37 3.49
C PHE A 79 -7.52 5.69 4.10
N VAL A 80 -8.46 6.39 4.74
CA VAL A 80 -8.18 7.59 5.53
C VAL A 80 -9.12 7.59 6.72
N GLU A 81 -8.55 7.64 7.91
CA GLU A 81 -9.23 7.79 9.19
C GLU A 81 -8.61 8.96 9.95
N ASN A 82 -9.47 9.76 10.58
CA ASN A 82 -9.04 10.85 11.45
C ASN A 82 -9.58 10.61 12.87
N GLY A 83 -8.65 10.48 13.82
CA GLY A 83 -8.97 10.19 15.22
C GLY A 83 -9.41 8.75 15.44
N GLY A 84 -9.05 8.18 16.59
CA GLY A 84 -9.38 6.80 16.95
C GLY A 84 -8.37 6.24 17.96
N ILE A 85 -8.79 5.25 18.75
CA ILE A 85 -7.84 4.44 19.53
C ILE A 85 -7.39 3.31 18.63
N GLN A 86 -6.17 3.45 18.12
CA GLN A 86 -5.60 2.51 17.16
C GLN A 86 -4.61 1.60 17.88
N TYR A 87 -4.62 0.32 17.50
CA TYR A 87 -3.64 -0.64 17.95
C TYR A 87 -3.24 -1.58 16.81
N LYS A 88 -2.02 -2.08 16.90
CA LYS A 88 -1.51 -3.15 16.02
C LYS A 88 -1.44 -4.43 16.82
N GLU A 89 -1.92 -5.52 16.23
CA GLU A 89 -1.70 -6.85 16.78
C GLU A 89 -0.23 -7.25 16.59
N GLU A 90 0.30 -8.07 17.50
CA GLU A 90 1.69 -8.51 17.41
C GLU A 90 1.91 -9.26 16.11
N GLY A 91 2.94 -8.87 15.34
CA GLY A 91 3.22 -9.47 14.04
C GLY A 91 2.61 -8.73 12.84
N HIS A 92 1.59 -7.90 13.05
CA HIS A 92 0.87 -7.21 11.97
C HIS A 92 1.56 -5.91 11.54
N SER A 93 1.45 -5.55 10.25
CA SER A 93 2.03 -4.31 9.71
C SER A 93 1.08 -3.12 9.75
N LEU A 94 -0.22 -3.41 9.69
CA LEU A 94 -1.30 -2.43 9.63
C LEU A 94 -1.99 -2.33 11.00
N PHE A 95 -2.76 -1.26 11.19
CA PHE A 95 -3.63 -1.17 12.38
C PHE A 95 -4.87 -2.04 12.18
N LYS A 96 -5.44 -2.53 13.29
CA LYS A 96 -6.52 -3.52 13.23
C LYS A 96 -7.72 -3.04 12.41
N ILE A 97 -8.11 -1.78 12.57
CA ILE A 97 -9.22 -1.20 11.82
C ILE A 97 -8.93 -1.11 10.31
N GLU A 98 -7.71 -0.73 9.95
CA GLU A 98 -7.26 -0.64 8.56
C GLU A 98 -7.29 -2.03 7.89
N GLU A 99 -6.81 -3.08 8.57
CA GLU A 99 -6.89 -4.46 8.06
C GLU A 99 -8.33 -4.93 7.84
N LEU A 100 -9.21 -4.71 8.82
CA LEU A 100 -10.61 -5.14 8.72
C LEU A 100 -11.33 -4.43 7.57
N CYS A 101 -11.07 -3.14 7.38
CA CYS A 101 -11.64 -2.38 6.27
C CYS A 101 -11.11 -2.87 4.92
N TYR A 102 -9.79 -3.03 4.77
CA TYR A 102 -9.22 -3.54 3.52
C TYR A 102 -9.73 -4.94 3.19
N GLU A 103 -9.71 -5.87 4.16
CA GLU A 103 -10.18 -7.24 3.91
C GLU A 103 -11.65 -7.26 3.50
N ARG A 104 -12.52 -6.54 4.21
CA ARG A 104 -13.96 -6.50 3.92
C ARG A 104 -14.25 -5.93 2.54
N ILE A 105 -13.58 -4.83 2.17
CA ILE A 105 -13.79 -4.14 0.90
C ILE A 105 -13.20 -4.97 -0.24
N LEU A 106 -11.92 -5.35 -0.16
CA LEU A 106 -11.24 -6.08 -1.22
C LEU A 106 -11.89 -7.44 -1.49
N ARG A 107 -12.47 -8.09 -0.48
CA ARG A 107 -13.28 -9.30 -0.68
C ARG A 107 -14.42 -9.09 -1.67
N GLU A 108 -15.10 -7.94 -1.67
CA GLU A 108 -16.21 -7.67 -2.61
C GLU A 108 -15.74 -7.43 -4.05
N PHE A 109 -14.48 -6.99 -4.24
CA PHE A 109 -13.92 -6.69 -5.57
C PHE A 109 -13.12 -7.86 -6.17
N LEU A 110 -12.67 -8.80 -5.34
CA LEU A 110 -11.79 -9.90 -5.74
C LEU A 110 -12.46 -11.28 -5.71
N THR A 111 -13.76 -11.36 -5.40
CA THR A 111 -14.61 -12.56 -5.58
C THR A 111 -15.53 -12.41 -6.77
#